data_AF-A0A838S8V5-F1
#
_entry.id   AF-A0A838S8V5-F1
#
_cell.length_a   1.000
_cell.length_b   1.000
_cell.length_c   1.000
_cell.angle_alpha   90.00
_cell.angle_beta   90.00
_cell.angle_gamma   90.00
#
_symmetry.space_group_name_H-M   'P 1'
#
loop_
_entity.id
_entity.type
_entity.pdbx_description
1 polymer ?
#
loop_
_entity_poly.entity_id
_entity_poly.type
_entity_poly.pdbx_seq_one_letter_code
_entity_poly.pdbx_strand_id
1 'polypeptide(L)'
;VVDAAASGGEITAVLQDGRQVATSIVGRAPNFDLAVLRAQGVDGLTPVRLGSSDNLVVGQQVVAIGSPLGLSGTVTTGIVSALDRPVRAGGQGSGQDTVLNAVQTDAAINPGNSGGPLVDMRGTVVGINSAIASTGAQAGSIGLGFAIPITQAKRVANELVTDGVATQAVLGVTTPGGEAVSESGGARVNEVVPDGAAAAAGIRAGEVITEVDDRLIESGDALVAAIRSYPPGSQIEITLGGQGGGGRTVSVTLGSQQVPPGS
;
A
#
# COMPACT_ATOMS: atom_id res chain seq x y z
N VAL A 1 -3.79 12.50 -9.67
CA VAL A 1 -3.37 13.93 -9.59
C VAL A 1 -1.89 14.07 -9.90
N VAL A 2 -1.02 13.34 -9.19
CA VAL A 2 0.44 13.42 -9.40
C VAL A 2 0.86 12.88 -10.78
N ASP A 3 0.19 11.88 -11.33
CA ASP A 3 0.50 11.36 -12.67
C ASP A 3 0.22 12.38 -13.78
N ALA A 4 -0.88 13.12 -13.69
CA ALA A 4 -1.20 14.19 -14.64
C ALA A 4 -0.19 15.35 -14.56
N ALA A 5 0.36 15.63 -13.37
CA ALA A 5 1.36 16.67 -13.18
C ALA A 5 2.75 16.26 -13.69
N ALA A 6 3.09 14.97 -13.65
CA ALA A 6 4.34 14.47 -14.21
C ALA A 6 4.47 14.71 -15.73
N SER A 7 3.34 14.87 -16.42
CA SER A 7 3.28 15.24 -17.84
C SER A 7 3.31 16.76 -18.10
N GLY A 8 3.74 17.58 -17.13
CA GLY A 8 3.88 19.04 -17.27
C GLY A 8 2.75 19.88 -16.67
N GLY A 9 1.91 19.29 -15.80
CA GLY A 9 0.89 20.01 -15.05
C GLY A 9 1.44 20.64 -13.75
N GLU A 10 0.87 21.78 -13.34
CA GLU A 10 1.20 22.41 -12.06
C GLU A 10 0.43 21.76 -10.90
N ILE A 11 1.09 21.58 -9.74
CA ILE A 11 0.46 21.12 -8.50
C ILE A 11 0.43 22.26 -7.49
N THR A 12 -0.78 22.64 -7.07
CA THR A 12 -1.02 23.64 -6.03
C THR A 12 -1.62 22.97 -4.79
N ALA A 13 -1.03 23.22 -3.62
CA ALA A 13 -1.61 22.86 -2.34
C ALA A 13 -2.49 24.01 -1.83
N VAL A 14 -3.70 23.68 -1.36
CA VAL A 14 -4.59 24.64 -0.69
C VAL A 14 -4.59 24.31 0.80
N LEU A 15 -4.09 25.23 1.62
CA LEU A 15 -4.03 25.07 3.07
C LEU A 15 -5.40 25.34 3.71
N GLN A 16 -5.57 24.94 4.98
CA GLN A 16 -6.84 25.11 5.71
C GLN A 16 -7.22 26.59 5.88
N ASP A 17 -6.23 27.48 5.96
CA ASP A 17 -6.41 28.94 6.01
C ASP A 17 -6.72 29.57 4.63
N GLY A 18 -6.84 28.75 3.58
CA GLY A 18 -7.14 29.17 2.21
C GLY A 18 -5.93 29.60 1.39
N ARG A 19 -4.71 29.66 1.98
CA ARG A 19 -3.50 29.96 1.21
C ARG A 19 -3.26 28.91 0.14
N GLN A 20 -2.94 29.37 -1.06
CA GLN A 20 -2.49 28.53 -2.16
C GLN A 20 -0.97 28.55 -2.22
N VAL A 21 -0.37 27.37 -2.28
CA VAL A 21 1.07 27.18 -2.23
C VAL A 21 1.50 26.33 -3.41
N ALA A 22 2.43 26.85 -4.21
CA ALA A 22 3.04 26.08 -5.28
C ALA A 22 3.80 24.88 -4.70
N THR A 23 3.72 23.74 -5.37
CA THR A 23 4.45 22.53 -4.96
C THR A 23 5.27 21.96 -6.11
N SER A 24 6.37 21.30 -5.75
CA SER A 24 7.17 20.50 -6.68
C SER A 24 7.24 19.05 -6.22
N ILE A 25 7.28 18.12 -7.16
CA ILE A 25 7.48 16.69 -6.85
C ILE A 25 8.92 16.49 -6.37
N VAL A 26 9.09 15.86 -5.21
CA VAL A 26 10.38 15.38 -4.69
C VAL A 26 10.67 13.99 -5.24
N GLY A 27 9.69 13.11 -5.21
CA GLY A 27 9.81 11.74 -5.69
C GLY A 27 8.46 11.03 -5.77
N ARG A 28 8.40 9.94 -6.53
CA ARG A 28 7.21 9.11 -6.73
C ARG A 28 7.57 7.64 -6.58
N ALA A 29 6.64 6.87 -6.01
CA ALA A 29 6.73 5.44 -5.89
C ALA A 29 5.39 4.80 -6.32
N PRO A 30 5.16 4.63 -7.64
CA PRO A 30 3.88 4.15 -8.17
C PRO A 30 3.44 2.77 -7.64
N ASN A 31 4.40 1.87 -7.39
CA ASN A 31 4.10 0.55 -6.82
C ASN A 31 3.56 0.59 -5.37
N PHE A 32 3.66 1.73 -4.71
CA PHE A 32 3.12 1.97 -3.38
C PHE A 32 1.96 2.97 -3.38
N ASP A 33 1.60 3.53 -4.55
CA ASP A 33 0.65 4.65 -4.66
C ASP A 33 1.04 5.84 -3.75
N LEU A 34 2.33 6.19 -3.75
CA LEU A 34 2.89 7.26 -2.93
C LEU A 34 3.69 8.26 -3.74
N ALA A 35 3.63 9.53 -3.31
CA ALA A 35 4.48 10.60 -3.80
C ALA A 35 4.81 11.55 -2.65
N VAL A 36 5.98 12.19 -2.74
CA VAL A 36 6.38 13.26 -1.83
C VAL A 36 6.41 14.57 -2.61
N LEU A 37 5.72 15.57 -2.08
CA LEU A 37 5.67 16.92 -2.64
C LEU A 37 6.37 17.89 -1.68
N ARG A 38 7.01 18.90 -2.24
CA ARG A 38 7.62 20.01 -1.50
C ARG A 38 6.82 21.29 -1.75
N ALA A 39 6.25 21.84 -0.67
CA ALA A 39 5.66 23.16 -0.68
C ALA A 39 6.75 24.24 -0.80
N GLN A 40 6.53 25.24 -1.64
CA GLN A 40 7.52 26.28 -1.95
C GLN A 40 7.18 27.61 -1.27
N GLY A 41 8.20 28.28 -0.72
CA GLY A 41 8.07 29.65 -0.22
C GLY A 41 7.06 29.85 0.92
N VAL A 42 6.82 28.82 1.73
CA VAL A 42 5.86 28.85 2.83
C VAL A 42 6.53 28.48 4.16
N ASP A 43 6.13 29.17 5.21
CA ASP A 43 6.53 28.95 6.60
C ASP A 43 5.30 28.83 7.52
N GLY A 44 5.53 28.61 8.82
CA GLY A 44 4.47 28.48 9.82
C GLY A 44 3.57 27.25 9.65
N LEU A 45 4.03 26.23 8.91
CA LEU A 45 3.29 24.98 8.75
C LEU A 45 3.29 24.18 10.05
N THR A 46 2.14 23.58 10.37
CA THR A 46 2.00 22.65 11.50
C THR A 46 2.14 21.22 10.99
N PRO A 47 3.23 20.49 11.29
CA PRO A 47 3.37 19.11 10.88
C PRO A 47 2.44 18.20 11.68
N VAL A 48 1.86 17.22 11.01
CA VAL A 48 1.10 16.16 11.67
C VAL A 48 2.04 15.20 12.42
N ARG A 49 1.56 14.54 13.47
CA ARG A 49 2.30 13.47 14.15
C ARG A 49 2.06 12.15 13.42
N LEU A 50 3.14 11.48 13.03
CA LEU A 50 3.05 10.19 12.36
C LEU A 50 3.27 9.04 13.36
N GLY A 51 2.32 8.12 13.45
CA GLY A 51 2.30 7.00 14.40
C GLY A 51 2.94 5.74 13.84
N SER A 52 2.43 4.58 14.26
CA SER A 52 2.77 3.27 13.67
C SER A 52 1.46 2.58 13.31
N SER A 53 1.47 1.87 12.19
CA SER A 53 0.37 1.00 11.78
C SER A 53 0.51 -0.43 12.31
N ASP A 54 1.66 -0.77 12.91
CA ASP A 54 2.02 -2.16 13.27
C ASP A 54 1.22 -2.67 14.47
N ASN A 55 0.67 -1.75 15.27
CA ASN A 55 -0.17 -2.05 16.44
C ASN A 55 -1.65 -1.74 16.19
N LEU A 56 -2.06 -1.51 14.93
CA LEU A 56 -3.48 -1.38 14.62
C LEU A 56 -4.19 -2.69 14.93
N VAL A 57 -5.42 -2.58 15.40
CA VAL A 57 -6.29 -3.74 15.65
C VAL A 57 -7.65 -3.51 15.00
N VAL A 58 -8.25 -4.58 14.49
CA VAL A 58 -9.63 -4.53 13.98
C VAL A 58 -10.57 -4.08 15.10
N GLY A 59 -11.50 -3.18 14.77
CA GLY A 59 -12.40 -2.53 15.72
C GLY A 59 -11.86 -1.23 16.33
N GLN A 60 -10.58 -0.90 16.12
CA GLN A 60 -10.01 0.36 16.58
C GLN A 60 -10.66 1.56 15.87
N GLN A 61 -11.10 2.57 16.63
CA GLN A 61 -11.66 3.79 16.07
C GLN A 61 -10.62 4.60 15.31
N VAL A 62 -11.03 5.11 14.15
CA VAL A 62 -10.22 5.97 13.27
C VAL A 62 -11.06 7.10 12.69
N VAL A 63 -10.37 8.14 12.24
CA VAL A 63 -10.94 9.29 11.56
C VAL A 63 -10.21 9.48 10.24
N ALA A 64 -10.96 9.63 9.15
CA ALA A 64 -10.42 10.00 7.86
C ALA A 64 -10.65 11.49 7.61
N ILE A 65 -9.62 12.16 7.10
CA ILE A 65 -9.64 13.59 6.79
C ILE A 65 -9.25 13.77 5.33
N GLY A 66 -9.97 14.63 4.62
CA GLY A 66 -9.67 14.93 3.23
C GLY A 66 -10.52 16.05 2.65
N SER A 67 -10.55 16.12 1.32
CA SER A 67 -11.25 17.15 0.55
C SER A 67 -12.18 16.54 -0.50
N PRO A 68 -13.12 15.65 -0.11
CA PRO A 68 -14.02 15.00 -1.05
C PRO A 68 -14.83 16.02 -1.85
N LEU A 69 -14.89 15.84 -3.17
CA LEU A 69 -15.60 16.74 -4.09
C LEU A 69 -15.18 18.23 -3.98
N GLY A 70 -13.96 18.50 -3.49
CA GLY A 70 -13.47 19.87 -3.27
C GLY A 70 -13.92 20.50 -1.94
N LEU A 71 -14.65 19.78 -1.09
CA LEU A 71 -15.06 20.22 0.24
C LEU A 71 -13.90 20.04 1.23
N SER A 72 -13.00 21.03 1.28
CA SER A 72 -11.79 21.00 2.10
C SER A 72 -12.10 20.77 3.59
N GLY A 73 -11.32 19.88 4.22
CA GLY A 73 -11.40 19.62 5.65
C GLY A 73 -12.60 18.77 6.07
N THR A 74 -13.14 17.93 5.17
CA THR A 74 -14.18 16.97 5.54
C THR A 74 -13.57 15.91 6.45
N VAL A 75 -14.30 15.60 7.52
CA VAL A 75 -13.92 14.62 8.54
C VAL A 75 -14.99 13.53 8.60
N THR A 76 -14.58 12.28 8.50
CA THR A 76 -15.45 11.11 8.68
C THR A 76 -14.83 10.17 9.70
N THR A 77 -15.66 9.43 10.44
CA THR A 77 -15.21 8.49 11.48
C THR A 77 -15.67 7.08 11.16
N GLY A 78 -14.92 6.11 11.65
CA GLY A 78 -15.20 4.70 11.52
C GLY A 78 -14.25 3.89 12.39
N ILE A 79 -14.05 2.64 12.03
CA ILE A 79 -13.13 1.70 12.65
C ILE A 79 -12.18 1.11 11.62
N VAL A 80 -11.09 0.51 12.08
CA VAL A 80 -10.34 -0.48 11.31
C VAL A 80 -11.22 -1.70 11.12
N SER A 81 -11.64 -1.98 9.88
CA SER A 81 -12.51 -3.11 9.55
C SER A 81 -11.73 -4.39 9.24
N ALA A 82 -10.54 -4.23 8.67
CA ALA A 82 -9.60 -5.32 8.40
C ALA A 82 -8.18 -4.77 8.26
N LEU A 83 -7.21 -5.64 8.46
CA LEU A 83 -5.80 -5.38 8.19
C LEU A 83 -5.36 -6.25 7.01
N ASP A 84 -4.19 -5.92 6.46
CA ASP A 84 -3.52 -6.76 5.48
C ASP A 84 -4.35 -7.11 4.24
N ARG A 85 -5.19 -6.18 3.80
CA ARG A 85 -6.06 -6.41 2.65
C ARG A 85 -5.25 -6.23 1.36
N PRO A 86 -5.10 -7.25 0.51
CA PRO A 86 -4.59 -7.06 -0.84
C PRO A 86 -5.64 -6.27 -1.64
N VAL A 87 -5.26 -5.09 -2.15
CA VAL A 87 -6.13 -4.24 -2.96
C VAL A 87 -5.40 -3.85 -4.23
N ARG A 88 -6.02 -4.06 -5.39
CA ARG A 88 -5.52 -3.50 -6.64
C ARG A 88 -5.84 -2.01 -6.72
N ALA A 89 -4.80 -1.18 -6.68
CA ALA A 89 -4.88 0.24 -6.97
C ALA A 89 -4.72 0.45 -8.48
N GLY A 90 -5.70 1.14 -9.08
CA GLY A 90 -5.81 1.35 -10.52
C GLY A 90 -7.19 0.94 -11.01
N GLY A 91 -8.00 1.91 -11.40
CA GLY A 91 -9.33 1.63 -11.98
C GLY A 91 -9.22 0.72 -13.20
N GLN A 92 -10.31 0.00 -13.49
CA GLN A 92 -10.38 -0.94 -14.61
C GLN A 92 -9.92 -0.25 -15.93
N GLY A 93 -8.73 -0.60 -16.41
CA GLY A 93 -8.15 -0.06 -17.65
C GLY A 93 -6.94 0.88 -17.53
N SER A 94 -6.41 1.19 -16.34
CA SER A 94 -5.27 2.12 -16.20
C SER A 94 -3.87 1.51 -16.38
N GLY A 95 -3.74 0.22 -16.73
CA GLY A 95 -2.44 -0.43 -17.00
C GLY A 95 -1.50 -0.52 -15.79
N GLN A 96 -1.92 -0.04 -14.62
CA GLN A 96 -1.23 -0.19 -13.34
C GLN A 96 -1.99 -1.21 -12.50
N ASP A 97 -1.52 -2.46 -12.52
CA ASP A 97 -1.94 -3.53 -11.61
C ASP A 97 -1.08 -3.47 -10.33
N THR A 98 -1.17 -2.38 -9.58
CA THR A 98 -0.43 -2.25 -8.32
C THR A 98 -1.23 -2.90 -7.20
N VAL A 99 -0.71 -3.97 -6.61
CA VAL A 99 -1.30 -4.56 -5.40
C VAL A 99 -0.70 -3.88 -4.16
N LEU A 100 -1.58 -3.28 -3.35
CA LEU A 100 -1.28 -2.66 -2.07
C LEU A 100 -1.64 -3.59 -0.91
N ASN A 101 -0.93 -3.46 0.21
CA ASN A 101 -1.31 -4.05 1.50
C ASN A 101 -2.04 -3.00 2.34
N ALA A 102 -3.36 -2.98 2.31
CA ALA A 102 -4.16 -1.90 2.86
C ALA A 102 -4.73 -2.19 4.25
N VAL A 103 -4.83 -1.13 5.05
CA VAL A 103 -5.77 -1.04 6.18
C VAL A 103 -7.15 -0.76 5.60
N GLN A 104 -8.14 -1.59 5.93
CA GLN A 104 -9.53 -1.37 5.54
C GLN A 104 -10.26 -0.60 6.66
N THR A 105 -11.11 0.35 6.30
CA THR A 105 -11.96 1.10 7.23
C THR A 105 -13.36 1.30 6.66
N ASP A 106 -14.34 1.42 7.55
CA ASP A 106 -15.71 1.82 7.23
C ASP A 106 -15.94 3.33 7.35
N ALA A 107 -14.93 4.10 7.76
CA ALA A 107 -14.96 5.55 7.66
C ALA A 107 -15.24 5.94 6.21
N ALA A 108 -16.15 6.90 6.00
CA ALA A 108 -16.58 7.25 4.66
C ALA A 108 -15.43 7.93 3.88
N ILE A 109 -14.84 7.16 2.94
CA ILE A 109 -13.84 7.62 1.98
C ILE A 109 -14.54 7.81 0.63
N ASN A 110 -14.33 8.95 0.00
CA ASN A 110 -14.83 9.33 -1.33
C ASN A 110 -13.71 9.97 -2.15
N PRO A 111 -13.82 10.02 -3.50
CA PRO A 111 -12.86 10.76 -4.34
C PRO A 111 -12.60 12.18 -3.79
N GLY A 112 -11.32 12.49 -3.58
CA GLY A 112 -10.85 13.71 -2.90
C GLY A 112 -10.36 13.50 -1.46
N ASN A 113 -10.61 12.32 -0.85
CA ASN A 113 -9.91 11.92 0.38
C ASN A 113 -8.54 11.30 0.11
N SER A 114 -8.28 10.80 -1.10
CA SER A 114 -7.01 10.19 -1.48
C SER A 114 -5.83 11.14 -1.23
N GLY A 115 -4.79 10.64 -0.56
CA GLY A 115 -3.64 11.41 -0.07
C GLY A 115 -3.85 12.05 1.31
N GLY A 116 -5.09 12.11 1.82
CA GLY A 116 -5.40 12.59 3.16
C GLY A 116 -5.10 11.55 4.25
N PRO A 117 -4.95 11.97 5.52
CA PRO A 117 -4.60 11.07 6.60
C PRO A 117 -5.79 10.24 7.10
N LEU A 118 -5.49 8.99 7.45
CA LEU A 118 -6.27 8.20 8.41
C LEU A 118 -5.59 8.35 9.78
N VAL A 119 -6.32 8.81 10.79
CA VAL A 119 -5.78 9.12 12.12
C VAL A 119 -6.48 8.31 13.21
N ASP A 120 -5.75 7.99 14.27
CA ASP A 120 -6.32 7.44 15.50
C ASP A 120 -7.02 8.53 16.35
N MET A 121 -7.67 8.12 17.44
CA MET A 121 -8.33 9.04 18.38
C MET A 121 -7.37 9.97 19.15
N ARG A 122 -6.05 9.79 19.00
CA ARG A 122 -5.01 10.68 19.55
C ARG A 122 -4.56 11.72 18.53
N GLY A 123 -5.16 11.75 17.33
CA GLY A 123 -4.77 12.65 16.24
C GLY A 123 -3.44 12.27 15.58
N THR A 124 -3.01 11.02 15.73
CA THR A 124 -1.77 10.51 15.15
C THR A 124 -2.08 9.76 13.86
N VAL A 125 -1.34 10.03 12.78
CA VAL A 125 -1.54 9.36 11.48
C VAL A 125 -1.18 7.90 11.60
N VAL A 126 -2.11 7.03 11.21
CA VAL A 126 -1.96 5.57 11.16
C VAL A 126 -2.05 5.02 9.73
N GLY A 127 -2.50 5.83 8.77
CA GLY A 127 -2.41 5.50 7.34
C GLY A 127 -2.65 6.71 6.42
N ILE A 128 -2.53 6.49 5.11
CA ILE A 128 -2.84 7.46 4.07
C ILE A 128 -3.98 6.90 3.22
N ASN A 129 -5.10 7.61 3.16
CA ASN A 129 -6.26 7.19 2.37
C ASN A 129 -5.85 7.11 0.89
N SER A 130 -6.15 6.00 0.20
CA SER A 130 -5.76 5.79 -1.20
C SER A 130 -6.98 5.50 -2.06
N ALA A 131 -7.60 4.34 -1.87
CA ALA A 131 -8.64 3.80 -2.74
C ALA A 131 -9.94 3.51 -2.00
N ILE A 132 -11.01 3.29 -2.77
CA ILE A 132 -12.28 2.73 -2.33
C ILE A 132 -12.65 1.57 -3.23
N ALA A 133 -13.30 0.54 -2.67
CA ALA A 133 -14.11 -0.34 -3.49
C ALA A 133 -15.42 0.40 -3.78
N SER A 134 -15.73 0.60 -5.06
CA SER A 134 -16.95 1.30 -5.48
C SER A 134 -17.72 0.50 -6.52
N THR A 135 -19.04 0.41 -6.39
CA THR A 135 -19.90 -0.23 -7.40
C THR A 135 -20.25 0.77 -8.50
N GLY A 136 -19.32 1.02 -9.42
CA GLY A 136 -19.53 1.89 -10.59
C GLY A 136 -18.54 3.06 -10.70
N ALA A 137 -18.50 3.69 -11.88
CA ALA A 137 -17.51 4.70 -12.28
C ALA A 137 -17.54 6.01 -11.47
N GLN A 138 -18.61 6.26 -10.70
CA GLN A 138 -18.80 7.40 -9.80
C GLN A 138 -19.52 6.96 -8.52
N ALA A 139 -19.22 5.77 -8.00
CA ALA A 139 -19.83 5.32 -6.76
C ALA A 139 -19.11 5.93 -5.54
N GLY A 140 -19.90 6.56 -4.66
CA GLY A 140 -19.42 7.03 -3.37
C GLY A 140 -19.15 5.87 -2.40
N SER A 141 -18.74 6.21 -1.18
CA SER A 141 -18.43 5.24 -0.13
C SER A 141 -19.59 4.26 0.09
N ILE A 142 -19.27 2.97 0.07
CA ILE A 142 -20.14 1.88 0.54
C ILE A 142 -19.66 1.30 1.88
N GLY A 143 -18.79 2.02 2.59
CA GLY A 143 -18.16 1.55 3.83
C GLY A 143 -16.95 0.63 3.62
N LEU A 144 -16.34 0.67 2.43
CA LEU A 144 -15.12 -0.08 2.09
C LEU A 144 -14.02 0.88 1.62
N GLY A 145 -13.43 1.59 2.58
CA GLY A 145 -12.28 2.47 2.38
C GLY A 145 -10.96 1.75 2.62
N PHE A 146 -9.91 2.17 1.90
CA PHE A 146 -8.56 1.61 2.02
C PHE A 146 -7.52 2.69 2.27
N ALA A 147 -6.60 2.40 3.19
CA ALA A 147 -5.48 3.25 3.53
C ALA A 147 -4.16 2.48 3.47
N ILE A 148 -3.13 3.13 2.94
CA ILE A 148 -1.75 2.66 2.97
C ILE A 148 -1.25 2.77 4.42
N PRO A 149 -0.71 1.70 5.04
CA PRO A 149 -0.21 1.73 6.41
C PRO A 149 0.89 2.79 6.62
N ILE A 150 0.82 3.55 7.71
CA ILE A 150 1.77 4.66 7.91
C ILE A 150 3.22 4.19 8.08
N THR A 151 3.46 3.00 8.61
CA THR A 151 4.83 2.44 8.74
C THR A 151 5.46 2.28 7.35
N GLN A 152 4.71 1.74 6.39
CA GLN A 152 5.15 1.61 5.00
C GLN A 152 5.35 2.98 4.34
N ALA A 153 4.37 3.87 4.48
CA ALA A 153 4.43 5.19 3.89
C ALA A 153 5.60 6.03 4.41
N LYS A 154 5.93 5.95 5.70
CA LYS A 154 7.11 6.60 6.29
C LYS A 154 8.40 6.14 5.63
N ARG A 155 8.60 4.83 5.50
CA ARG A 155 9.81 4.25 4.90
C ARG A 155 9.97 4.76 3.46
N VAL A 156 8.92 4.60 2.66
CA VAL A 156 8.93 5.01 1.25
C VAL A 156 9.14 6.52 1.11
N ALA A 157 8.46 7.34 1.91
CA ALA A 157 8.64 8.79 1.88
C ALA A 157 10.07 9.20 2.25
N ASN A 158 10.69 8.55 3.24
CA ASN A 158 12.08 8.81 3.60
C ASN A 158 13.02 8.47 2.44
N GLU A 159 12.91 7.28 1.83
CA GLU A 159 13.73 6.88 0.66
C GLU A 159 13.57 7.86 -0.52
N LEU A 160 12.34 8.30 -0.80
CA LEU A 160 12.10 9.30 -1.84
C LEU A 160 12.75 10.66 -1.55
N VAL A 161 12.84 11.04 -0.27
CA VAL A 161 13.48 12.30 0.15
C VAL A 161 15.00 12.19 0.16
N THR A 162 15.55 11.06 0.62
CA THR A 162 17.01 10.87 0.79
C THR A 162 17.70 10.46 -0.49
N ASP A 163 17.12 9.50 -1.21
CA ASP A 163 17.77 8.82 -2.33
C ASP A 163 17.11 9.16 -3.67
N GLY A 164 15.95 9.83 -3.65
CA GLY A 164 15.16 10.18 -4.82
C GLY A 164 14.40 8.99 -5.43
N VAL A 165 14.62 7.77 -4.91
CA VAL A 165 14.00 6.53 -5.38
C VAL A 165 13.59 5.67 -4.19
N ALA A 166 12.43 5.03 -4.29
CA ALA A 166 11.98 4.05 -3.32
C ALA A 166 12.45 2.64 -3.70
N THR A 167 12.46 1.76 -2.72
CA THR A 167 12.77 0.33 -2.87
C THR A 167 11.61 -0.53 -2.38
N GLN A 168 11.49 -1.70 -2.98
CA GLN A 168 10.51 -2.73 -2.63
C GLN A 168 11.19 -4.07 -2.37
N ALA A 169 10.68 -4.81 -1.40
CA ALA A 169 11.12 -6.16 -1.15
C ALA A 169 10.65 -7.10 -2.28
N VAL A 170 11.49 -8.08 -2.63
CA VAL A 170 11.18 -9.07 -3.66
C VAL A 170 11.49 -10.49 -3.19
N LEU A 171 10.54 -11.40 -3.40
CA LEU A 171 10.72 -12.83 -3.16
C LEU A 171 11.43 -13.52 -4.34
N GLY A 172 11.26 -13.01 -5.56
CA GLY A 172 11.84 -13.63 -6.76
C GLY A 172 11.03 -14.83 -7.26
N VAL A 173 9.71 -14.73 -7.24
CA VAL A 173 8.78 -15.70 -7.84
C VAL A 173 7.76 -15.01 -8.72
N THR A 174 7.21 -15.74 -9.68
CA THR A 174 5.98 -15.35 -10.39
C THR A 174 4.81 -16.18 -9.88
N THR A 175 3.63 -15.57 -9.77
CA THR A 175 2.37 -16.23 -9.39
C THR A 175 1.29 -15.80 -10.37
N PRO A 176 0.28 -16.63 -10.67
CA PRO A 176 -0.94 -16.12 -11.28
C PRO A 176 -1.49 -15.02 -10.36
N GLY A 177 -1.66 -13.81 -10.90
CA GLY A 177 -2.30 -12.72 -10.17
C GLY A 177 -3.81 -12.94 -10.06
N GLY A 178 -4.44 -12.24 -9.14
CA GLY A 178 -5.90 -12.21 -8.99
C GLY A 178 -6.35 -12.25 -7.53
N GLU A 179 -7.55 -11.71 -7.30
CA GLU A 179 -8.17 -11.65 -5.98
C GLU A 179 -8.89 -12.97 -5.61
N ALA A 180 -9.21 -13.81 -6.60
CA ALA A 180 -9.91 -15.06 -6.37
C ALA A 180 -9.05 -15.99 -5.50
N VAL A 181 -9.67 -16.49 -4.42
CA VAL A 181 -9.07 -17.51 -3.56
C VAL A 181 -8.76 -18.72 -4.42
N SER A 182 -7.50 -19.18 -4.38
CA SER A 182 -7.11 -20.42 -5.07
C SER A 182 -7.98 -21.56 -4.55
N GLU A 183 -8.49 -22.44 -5.43
CA GLU A 183 -9.27 -23.62 -5.01
C GLU A 183 -8.52 -24.53 -4.03
N SER A 184 -7.19 -24.40 -3.99
CA SER A 184 -6.29 -25.12 -3.08
C SER A 184 -5.84 -24.30 -1.86
N GLY A 185 -6.30 -23.05 -1.72
CA GLY A 185 -5.68 -22.05 -0.85
C GLY A 185 -4.28 -21.64 -1.36
N GLY A 186 -3.76 -20.49 -0.92
CA GLY A 186 -2.39 -20.09 -1.25
C GLY A 186 -2.12 -19.50 -2.63
N ALA A 187 -0.87 -19.09 -2.81
CA ALA A 187 -0.31 -18.57 -4.05
C ALA A 187 0.60 -19.62 -4.71
N ARG A 188 0.20 -20.09 -5.89
CA ARG A 188 1.01 -21.05 -6.67
C ARG A 188 2.22 -20.34 -7.29
N VAL A 189 3.40 -20.89 -7.06
CA VAL A 189 4.64 -20.47 -7.72
C VAL A 189 4.65 -21.00 -9.15
N ASN A 190 4.65 -20.10 -10.13
CA ASN A 190 4.79 -20.44 -11.55
C ASN A 190 6.26 -20.60 -11.93
N GLU A 191 7.06 -19.58 -11.63
CA GLU A 191 8.49 -19.55 -11.90
C GLU A 191 9.24 -18.99 -10.70
N VAL A 192 10.50 -19.40 -10.57
CA VAL A 192 11.43 -18.87 -9.57
C VAL A 192 12.56 -18.18 -10.33
N VAL A 193 12.82 -16.92 -9.98
CA VAL A 193 13.89 -16.13 -10.58
C VAL A 193 15.24 -16.75 -10.15
N PRO A 194 16.12 -17.11 -11.11
CA PRO A 194 17.46 -17.60 -10.80
C PRO A 194 18.21 -16.63 -9.88
N ASP A 195 18.95 -17.17 -8.91
CA ASP A 195 19.71 -16.41 -7.91
C ASP A 195 18.88 -15.45 -7.03
N GLY A 196 17.54 -15.54 -7.09
CA GLY A 196 16.62 -14.77 -6.26
C GLY A 196 16.45 -15.34 -4.84
N ALA A 197 15.79 -14.57 -3.97
CA ALA A 197 15.56 -14.93 -2.57
C ALA A 197 14.87 -16.29 -2.39
N ALA A 198 13.82 -16.55 -3.18
CA ALA A 198 13.11 -17.83 -3.20
C ALA A 198 14.00 -18.99 -3.66
N ALA A 199 14.85 -18.79 -4.67
CA ALA A 199 15.78 -19.81 -5.15
C ALA A 199 16.81 -20.17 -4.07
N ALA A 200 17.36 -19.16 -3.39
CA ALA A 200 18.31 -19.35 -2.28
C ALA A 200 17.71 -20.11 -1.10
N ALA A 201 16.41 -19.93 -0.84
CA ALA A 201 15.66 -20.68 0.17
C ALA A 201 15.16 -22.05 -0.32
N GLY A 202 15.44 -22.42 -1.57
CA GLY A 202 15.05 -23.70 -2.16
C GLY A 202 13.55 -23.83 -2.45
N ILE A 203 12.84 -22.72 -2.64
CA ILE A 203 11.47 -22.70 -3.17
C ILE A 203 11.52 -23.04 -4.67
N ARG A 204 10.55 -23.83 -5.14
CA ARG A 204 10.51 -24.36 -6.52
C ARG A 204 9.18 -24.03 -7.21
N ALA A 205 9.23 -23.97 -8.53
CA ALA A 205 8.04 -23.90 -9.36
C ALA A 205 7.09 -25.06 -9.05
N GLY A 206 5.79 -24.76 -9.02
CA GLY A 206 4.73 -25.71 -8.72
C GLY A 206 4.35 -25.82 -7.24
N GLU A 207 5.18 -25.34 -6.31
CA GLU A 207 4.83 -25.24 -4.89
C GLU A 207 3.76 -24.15 -4.65
N VAL A 208 3.03 -24.26 -3.54
CA VAL A 208 1.98 -23.31 -3.16
C VAL A 208 2.37 -22.68 -1.84
N ILE A 209 2.49 -21.36 -1.82
CA ILE A 209 2.76 -20.59 -0.59
C ILE A 209 1.44 -20.35 0.13
N THR A 210 1.32 -20.82 1.36
CA THR A 210 0.10 -20.73 2.16
C THR A 210 0.22 -19.72 3.29
N GLU A 211 1.44 -19.44 3.78
CA GLU A 211 1.64 -18.43 4.83
C GLU A 211 2.97 -17.69 4.62
N VAL A 212 3.00 -16.43 5.05
CA VAL A 212 4.19 -15.60 5.19
C VAL A 212 4.22 -15.09 6.63
N ASP A 213 5.20 -15.50 7.43
CA ASP A 213 5.17 -15.42 8.89
C ASP A 213 3.82 -15.93 9.43
N ASP A 214 3.10 -15.12 10.22
CA ASP A 214 1.78 -15.45 10.77
C ASP A 214 0.61 -15.09 9.83
N ARG A 215 0.90 -14.62 8.61
CA ARG A 215 -0.12 -14.17 7.65
C ARG A 215 -0.50 -15.27 6.68
N LEU A 216 -1.78 -15.66 6.72
CA LEU A 216 -2.39 -16.55 5.73
C LEU A 216 -2.38 -15.90 4.33
N ILE A 217 -1.98 -16.69 3.34
CA ILE A 217 -1.98 -16.34 1.93
C ILE A 217 -3.08 -17.14 1.24
N GLU A 218 -4.04 -16.45 0.64
CA GLU A 218 -5.20 -17.06 -0.01
C GLU A 218 -5.18 -16.91 -1.54
N SER A 219 -4.35 -16.00 -2.07
CA SER A 219 -4.25 -15.68 -3.49
C SER A 219 -2.87 -15.15 -3.86
N GLY A 220 -2.60 -15.06 -5.17
CA GLY A 220 -1.37 -14.43 -5.69
C GLY A 220 -1.25 -12.96 -5.29
N ASP A 221 -2.35 -12.21 -5.31
CA ASP A 221 -2.36 -10.80 -4.88
C ASP A 221 -2.08 -10.69 -3.36
N ALA A 222 -2.58 -11.63 -2.54
CA ALA A 222 -2.25 -11.68 -1.12
C ALA A 222 -0.74 -11.89 -0.88
N LEU A 223 -0.10 -12.77 -1.65
CA LEU A 223 1.35 -12.96 -1.58
C LEU A 223 2.10 -11.68 -1.99
N VAL A 224 1.72 -11.05 -3.10
CA VAL A 224 2.36 -9.82 -3.56
C VAL A 224 2.24 -8.71 -2.52
N ALA A 225 1.04 -8.52 -1.94
CA ALA A 225 0.81 -7.55 -0.88
C ALA A 225 1.65 -7.84 0.37
N ALA A 226 1.69 -9.11 0.80
CA ALA A 226 2.47 -9.53 1.95
C ALA A 226 3.96 -9.20 1.77
N ILE A 227 4.58 -9.66 0.68
CA ILE A 227 6.00 -9.43 0.42
C ILE A 227 6.33 -7.93 0.36
N ARG A 228 5.49 -7.12 -0.31
CA ARG A 228 5.70 -5.66 -0.43
C ARG A 228 5.50 -4.89 0.88
N SER A 229 4.88 -5.50 1.88
CA SER A 229 4.72 -4.87 3.20
C SER A 229 6.02 -4.82 3.99
N TYR A 230 6.97 -5.72 3.69
CA TYR A 230 8.26 -5.78 4.35
C TYR A 230 9.28 -4.78 3.75
N PRO A 231 10.21 -4.28 4.58
CA PRO A 231 11.45 -3.68 4.08
C PRO A 231 12.30 -4.69 3.29
N PRO A 232 13.04 -4.27 2.25
CA PRO A 232 14.04 -5.14 1.62
C PRO A 232 15.07 -5.65 2.63
N GLY A 233 15.54 -6.89 2.44
CA GLY A 233 16.48 -7.55 3.36
C GLY A 233 15.83 -8.15 4.62
N SER A 234 14.52 -8.02 4.79
CA SER A 234 13.82 -8.67 5.90
C SER A 234 13.95 -10.19 5.81
N GLN A 235 14.20 -10.84 6.94
CA GLN A 235 14.12 -12.28 7.07
C GLN A 235 12.69 -12.65 7.49
N ILE A 236 12.05 -13.51 6.71
CA ILE A 236 10.67 -13.97 6.91
C ILE A 236 10.62 -15.50 6.82
N GLU A 237 9.59 -16.09 7.42
CA GLU A 237 9.26 -17.51 7.23
C GLU A 237 8.20 -17.67 6.15
N ILE A 238 8.37 -18.63 5.25
CA ILE A 238 7.39 -18.97 4.21
C ILE A 238 6.94 -20.40 4.41
N THR A 239 5.65 -20.59 4.67
CA THR A 239 5.03 -21.92 4.71
C THR A 239 4.56 -22.30 3.32
N LEU A 240 5.06 -23.44 2.85
CA LEU A 240 4.67 -24.07 1.59
C LEU A 240 3.71 -25.22 1.90
N GLY A 241 2.52 -25.18 1.29
CA GLY A 241 1.52 -26.24 1.38
C GLY A 241 2.00 -27.51 0.70
N GLY A 242 1.84 -28.65 1.38
CA GLY A 242 2.10 -29.97 0.80
C GLY A 242 0.84 -30.58 0.19
N GLN A 243 0.95 -31.25 -0.97
CA GLN A 243 -0.13 -32.13 -1.42
C GLN A 243 -0.36 -33.22 -0.35
N GLY A 244 -1.55 -33.24 0.26
CA GLY A 244 -1.90 -34.24 1.28
C GLY A 244 -1.53 -33.88 2.73
N GLY A 245 -1.26 -32.62 3.06
CA GLY A 245 -1.15 -32.14 4.45
C GLY A 245 0.26 -32.11 5.07
N GLY A 246 1.32 -32.37 4.28
CA GLY A 246 2.71 -32.29 4.71
C GLY A 246 3.41 -31.02 4.22
N GLY A 247 3.04 -29.86 4.76
CA GLY A 247 3.71 -28.59 4.43
C GLY A 247 5.13 -28.50 4.98
N ARG A 248 5.93 -27.57 4.45
CA ARG A 248 7.26 -27.22 4.98
C ARG A 248 7.42 -25.72 5.11
N THR A 249 8.16 -25.26 6.10
CA THR A 249 8.48 -23.84 6.28
C THR A 249 9.95 -23.60 5.92
N VAL A 250 10.22 -22.49 5.24
CA VAL A 250 11.59 -22.05 4.90
C VAL A 250 11.82 -20.61 5.31
N SER A 251 13.01 -20.34 5.85
CA SER A 251 13.46 -18.99 6.13
C SER A 251 13.99 -18.34 4.85
N VAL A 252 13.52 -17.13 4.54
CA VAL A 252 13.88 -16.39 3.33
C VAL A 252 14.32 -14.98 3.70
N THR A 253 15.47 -14.56 3.18
CA THR A 253 15.88 -13.14 3.21
C THR A 253 15.41 -12.47 1.93
N LEU A 254 14.49 -11.50 2.04
CA LEU A 254 13.93 -10.82 0.88
C LEU A 254 14.97 -9.99 0.14
N GLY A 255 14.92 -10.04 -1.19
CA GLY A 255 15.75 -9.19 -2.04
C GLY A 255 15.26 -7.74 -2.06
N SER A 256 15.98 -6.88 -2.79
CA SER A 256 15.64 -5.48 -3.00
C SER A 256 15.53 -5.17 -4.49
N GLN A 257 14.54 -4.36 -4.85
CA GLN A 257 14.39 -3.80 -6.18
C GLN A 257 14.01 -2.33 -6.08
N GLN A 258 14.61 -1.47 -6.90
CA GLN A 258 14.16 -0.09 -7.01
C GLN A 258 12.75 -0.03 -7.62
N VAL A 259 11.89 0.80 -7.05
CA VAL A 259 10.61 1.14 -7.64
C VAL A 259 10.87 2.10 -8.80
N PRO A 260 10.48 1.76 -10.03
CA PRO A 260 10.63 2.67 -11.16
C PRO A 260 9.88 3.98 -10.88
N PRO A 261 10.41 5.15 -11.28
CA PRO A 261 9.83 6.46 -10.97
C PRO A 261 8.44 6.71 -11.61
N GLY A 262 7.92 5.76 -12.40
CA GLY A 262 6.73 5.90 -13.22
C GLY A 262 6.99 6.76 -14.46
N SER A 263 6.46 6.34 -15.61
CA SER A 263 6.39 7.17 -16.82
C SER A 263 5.42 8.33 -16.63
#